data_AF-A0A7S2Q8H5-F1
#
_entry.id   AF-A0A7S2Q8H5-F1
#
_cell.length_a   1.000
_cell.length_b   1.000
_cell.length_c   1.000
_cell.angle_alpha   90.00
_cell.angle_beta   90.00
_cell.angle_gamma   90.00
#
_symmetry.space_group_name_H-M   'P 1'
#
loop_
_entity.id
_entity.type
_entity.pdbx_description
1 polymer ?
#
loop_
_entity_poly.entity_id
_entity_poly.type
_entity_poly.pdbx_seq_one_letter_code
_entity_poly.pdbx_strand_id
1 'polypeptide(L)'
;MRPVHGATCAILVLCVRFVAYFALGYHFWCACRLAMREGLNAMLVPLMALSLFCRAPLARILINESGIAACGIVYSFETHWSVKQQLDAQGVIYSVVFACAWFIFFAGREVDRRRASQAEMEAAELRREYTGLLQDATSSVAQDRETILAMIMARGLERDVERAIQTLIDAGMS
;
A
#
# COMPACT_ATOMS: atom_id res chain seq x y z
N MET A 1 0.37 -20.09 1.58
CA MET A 1 0.59 -18.72 2.10
C MET A 1 2.05 -18.35 1.90
N ARG A 2 2.38 -17.56 0.88
CA ARG A 2 3.73 -17.00 0.75
C ARG A 2 3.96 -16.02 1.91
N PRO A 3 5.15 -16.01 2.53
CA PRO A 3 5.41 -15.18 3.69
C PRO A 3 5.27 -13.68 3.36
N VAL A 4 4.60 -12.93 4.24
CA VAL A 4 4.24 -11.49 4.12
C VAL A 4 5.47 -10.55 4.18
N HIS A 5 6.67 -11.05 3.90
CA HIS A 5 7.94 -10.34 4.08
C HIS A 5 8.01 -9.01 3.33
N GLY A 6 7.30 -8.88 2.20
CA GLY A 6 7.23 -7.63 1.44
C GLY A 6 6.50 -6.50 2.18
N ALA A 7 5.44 -6.80 2.93
CA ALA A 7 4.68 -5.77 3.64
C ALA A 7 5.43 -5.26 4.87
N THR A 8 6.09 -6.15 5.62
CA THR A 8 6.87 -5.78 6.80
C THR A 8 8.03 -4.85 6.44
N CYS A 9 8.75 -5.15 5.35
CA CYS A 9 9.82 -4.29 4.83
C CYS A 9 9.28 -2.93 4.35
N ALA A 10 8.12 -2.91 3.68
CA ALA A 10 7.48 -1.67 3.25
C ALA A 10 7.14 -0.74 4.44
N ILE A 11 6.53 -1.30 5.49
CA ILE A 11 6.17 -0.55 6.70
C ILE A 11 7.42 -0.01 7.38
N LEU A 12 8.49 -0.81 7.49
CA LEU A 12 9.75 -0.36 8.08
C LEU A 12 10.34 0.85 7.33
N VAL A 13 10.38 0.80 6.00
CA VAL A 13 10.85 1.90 5.16
C VAL A 13 10.00 3.16 5.37
N LEU A 14 8.67 3.01 5.47
CA LEU A 14 7.77 4.11 5.74
C LEU A 14 8.00 4.73 7.13
N CYS A 15 8.23 3.91 8.16
CA CYS A 15 8.57 4.37 9.50
C CYS A 15 9.89 5.15 9.52
N VAL A 16 10.94 4.62 8.86
CA VAL A 16 12.24 5.30 8.77
C VAL A 16 12.11 6.66 8.09
N ARG A 17 11.34 6.74 7.01
CA ARG A 17 11.06 8.00 6.30
C ARG A 17 10.30 8.98 7.17
N PHE A 18 9.24 8.53 7.83
CA PHE A 18 8.47 9.37 8.76
C PHE A 18 9.38 9.97 9.85
N VAL A 19 10.26 9.16 10.45
CA VAL A 19 11.22 9.63 11.46
C VAL A 19 12.21 10.63 10.87
N ALA A 20 12.72 10.41 9.66
CA ALA A 20 13.61 11.36 8.99
C ALA A 20 12.92 12.71 8.70
N TYR A 21 11.68 12.70 8.19
CA TYR A 21 10.91 13.92 7.96
C TYR A 21 10.54 14.62 9.26
N PHE A 22 10.25 13.86 10.32
CA PHE A 22 10.02 14.39 11.65
C PHE A 22 11.27 15.15 12.15
N ALA A 23 12.44 14.52 12.09
CA ALA A 23 13.69 15.16 12.50
C ALA A 23 13.99 16.41 11.68
N LEU A 24 13.83 16.36 10.35
CA LEU A 24 14.01 17.51 9.46
C LEU A 24 13.06 18.65 9.83
N GLY A 25 11.76 18.39 9.97
CA GLY A 25 10.77 19.38 10.35
C GLY A 25 11.05 19.99 11.72
N TYR A 26 11.51 19.19 12.68
CA TYR A 26 11.86 19.64 14.02
C TYR A 26 13.05 20.63 14.01
N HIS A 27 14.07 20.38 13.18
CA HIS A 27 15.22 21.28 13.04
C HIS A 27 14.93 22.52 12.18
N PHE A 28 14.09 22.41 11.16
CA PHE A 28 13.74 23.52 10.26
C PHE A 28 12.81 24.57 10.93
N TRP A 29 12.24 24.24 12.09
CA TRP A 29 11.36 25.06 12.91
C TRP A 29 11.80 26.52 13.09
N CYS A 30 13.11 26.77 13.27
CA CYS A 30 13.60 28.11 13.58
C CYS A 30 13.37 29.14 12.46
N ALA A 31 13.12 28.71 11.22
CA ALA A 31 13.03 29.61 10.08
C ALA A 31 11.60 30.12 9.75
N CYS A 32 10.53 29.36 10.07
CA CYS A 32 9.19 29.61 9.49
C CYS A 32 8.04 29.54 10.51
N ARG A 33 7.98 30.52 11.44
CA ARG A 33 7.17 30.42 12.67
C ARG A 33 5.65 30.66 12.55
N LEU A 34 5.17 31.48 11.60
CA LEU A 34 3.75 31.91 11.57
C LEU A 34 2.95 31.43 10.36
N ALA A 35 3.56 31.27 9.19
CA ALA A 35 2.82 30.88 7.98
C ALA A 35 2.50 29.37 7.91
N MET A 36 3.24 28.55 8.65
CA MET A 36 3.19 27.09 8.49
C MET A 36 2.01 26.41 9.19
N ARG A 37 1.50 26.92 10.31
CA ARG A 37 0.50 26.21 11.13
C ARG A 37 -0.84 26.00 10.41
N GLU A 38 -1.42 27.08 9.89
CA GLU A 38 -2.70 27.03 9.17
C GLU A 38 -2.54 26.33 7.81
N GLY A 39 -1.42 26.58 7.13
CA GLY A 39 -1.17 26.06 5.79
C GLY A 39 -0.96 24.54 5.74
N LEU A 40 -0.23 23.97 6.70
CA LEU A 40 0.12 22.55 6.67
C LEU A 40 -1.08 21.62 6.93
N ASN A 41 -1.94 21.96 7.89
CA ASN A 41 -3.17 21.20 8.13
C ASN A 41 -4.13 21.31 6.94
N ALA A 42 -4.20 22.48 6.32
CA ALA A 42 -4.97 22.70 5.10
C ALA A 42 -4.42 21.93 3.89
N MET A 43 -3.15 21.49 3.90
CA MET A 43 -2.55 20.69 2.83
C MET A 43 -2.81 19.18 2.96
N LEU A 44 -3.00 18.65 4.17
CA LEU A 44 -3.23 17.21 4.37
C LEU A 44 -4.55 16.72 3.76
N VAL A 45 -5.62 17.50 3.89
CA VAL A 45 -6.95 17.14 3.37
C VAL A 45 -6.96 17.06 1.82
N PRO A 46 -6.42 18.04 1.07
CA PRO A 46 -6.23 17.91 -0.37
C PRO A 46 -5.36 16.73 -0.77
N LEU A 47 -4.26 16.45 -0.06
CA LEU A 47 -3.39 15.31 -0.35
C LEU A 47 -4.13 13.98 -0.17
N MET A 48 -4.98 13.88 0.87
CA MET A 48 -5.87 12.73 1.07
C MET A 48 -6.84 12.57 -0.10
N ALA A 49 -7.55 13.65 -0.45
CA ALA A 49 -8.50 13.63 -1.56
C ALA A 49 -7.81 13.23 -2.87
N LEU A 50 -6.65 13.82 -3.17
CA LEU A 50 -5.85 13.47 -4.33
C LEU A 50 -5.40 12.00 -4.30
N SER A 51 -5.01 11.46 -3.13
CA SER A 51 -4.63 10.03 -3.01
C SER A 51 -5.80 9.09 -3.31
N LEU A 52 -7.02 9.49 -2.94
CA LEU A 52 -8.25 8.73 -3.19
C LEU A 52 -8.66 8.77 -4.66
N PHE A 53 -8.67 9.96 -5.26
CA PHE A 53 -9.22 10.16 -6.62
C PHE A 53 -8.19 9.97 -7.74
N CYS A 54 -6.89 10.11 -7.47
CA CYS A 54 -5.88 9.93 -8.49
C CYS A 54 -5.69 8.44 -8.83
N ARG A 55 -5.91 8.11 -10.11
CA ARG A 55 -5.74 6.76 -10.66
C ARG A 55 -4.35 6.53 -11.27
N ALA A 56 -3.64 7.61 -11.62
CA ALA A 56 -2.31 7.49 -12.22
C ALA A 56 -1.30 6.94 -11.18
N PRO A 57 -0.56 5.87 -11.49
CA PRO A 57 0.27 5.17 -10.51
C PRO A 57 1.41 6.06 -9.98
N LEU A 58 2.05 6.84 -10.85
CA LEU A 58 3.15 7.73 -10.48
C LEU A 58 2.65 8.90 -9.60
N ALA A 59 1.51 9.50 -9.96
CA ALA A 59 0.91 10.55 -9.15
C ALA A 59 0.52 10.03 -7.76
N ARG A 60 -0.06 8.83 -7.66
CA ARG A 60 -0.40 8.22 -6.37
C ARG A 60 0.83 7.98 -5.48
N ILE A 61 1.96 7.55 -6.05
CA ILE A 61 3.22 7.42 -5.32
C ILE A 61 3.65 8.77 -4.77
N LEU A 62 3.74 9.80 -5.64
CA LEU A 62 4.15 11.13 -5.23
C LEU A 62 3.23 11.72 -4.16
N ILE A 63 1.91 11.54 -4.29
CA ILE A 63 0.93 12.02 -3.31
C ILE A 63 1.09 11.29 -1.97
N ASN A 64 1.28 9.96 -1.98
CA ASN A 64 1.44 9.20 -0.75
C ASN A 64 2.74 9.58 -0.02
N GLU A 65 3.87 9.70 -0.75
CA GLU A 65 5.14 10.15 -0.17
C GLU A 65 5.02 11.57 0.39
N SER A 66 4.37 12.47 -0.36
CA SER A 66 4.12 13.86 0.09
C SER A 66 3.23 13.88 1.33
N GLY A 67 2.21 13.02 1.39
CA GLY A 67 1.35 12.85 2.55
C GLY A 67 2.11 12.39 3.78
N ILE A 68 2.95 11.36 3.67
CA ILE A 68 3.77 10.85 4.77
C ILE A 68 4.76 11.92 5.26
N ALA A 69 5.42 12.62 4.34
CA ALA A 69 6.32 13.73 4.69
C ALA A 69 5.59 14.85 5.41
N ALA A 70 4.43 15.28 4.90
CA ALA A 70 3.59 16.28 5.54
C ALA A 70 3.16 15.85 6.95
N CYS A 71 2.77 14.60 7.15
CA CYS A 71 2.42 14.07 8.47
C CYS A 71 3.58 14.17 9.46
N GLY A 72 4.80 13.79 9.04
CA GLY A 72 5.99 13.91 9.85
C GLY A 72 6.28 15.36 10.25
N ILE A 73 6.19 16.29 9.30
CA ILE A 73 6.43 17.72 9.52
C ILE A 73 5.37 18.32 10.46
N VAL A 74 4.09 18.06 10.22
CA VAL A 74 2.99 18.56 11.08
C VAL A 74 3.15 18.04 12.50
N TYR A 75 3.45 16.75 12.67
CA TYR A 75 3.66 16.15 13.98
C TYR A 75 4.85 16.77 14.72
N SER A 76 5.98 17.02 14.06
CA SER A 76 7.11 17.75 14.64
C SER A 76 6.72 19.15 15.09
N PHE A 77 5.92 19.84 14.28
CA PHE A 77 5.49 21.20 14.55
C PHE A 77 4.61 21.26 15.81
N GLU A 78 3.60 20.40 15.86
CA GLU A 78 2.64 20.33 16.98
C GLU A 78 3.31 19.84 18.28
N THR A 79 4.21 18.86 18.20
CA THR A 79 4.94 18.37 19.39
C THR A 79 5.89 19.42 19.95
N HIS A 80 6.69 20.07 19.10
CA HIS A 80 7.60 21.13 19.55
C HIS A 80 6.85 22.30 20.17
N TRP A 81 5.72 22.70 19.56
CA TRP A 81 4.85 23.74 20.08
C TRP A 81 4.27 23.37 21.44
N SER A 82 3.73 22.14 21.56
CA SER A 82 3.13 21.64 22.80
C SER A 82 4.13 21.61 23.96
N VAL A 83 5.36 21.17 23.69
CA VAL A 83 6.45 21.18 24.68
C VAL A 83 6.80 22.61 25.10
N LYS A 84 6.89 23.56 24.16
CA LYS A 84 7.24 24.96 24.48
C LYS A 84 6.15 25.72 25.21
N GLN A 85 4.89 25.47 24.91
CA GLN A 85 3.77 26.15 25.55
C GLN A 85 3.38 25.56 26.91
N GLN A 86 4.06 24.48 27.36
CA GLN A 86 3.62 23.69 28.52
C GLN A 86 2.13 23.33 28.41
N LEU A 87 1.69 22.96 27.20
CA LEU A 87 0.31 22.58 26.96
C LEU A 87 -0.05 21.36 27.83
N ASP A 88 -1.32 21.31 28.25
CA ASP A 88 -1.86 20.21 29.01
C ASP A 88 -1.69 18.88 28.24
N ALA A 89 -1.58 17.77 28.95
CA ALA A 89 -1.33 16.44 28.39
C ALA A 89 -2.34 16.07 27.28
N GLN A 90 -3.56 16.58 27.37
CA GLN A 90 -4.61 16.41 26.36
C GLN A 90 -4.21 16.92 24.97
N GLY A 91 -3.55 18.08 24.88
CA GLY A 91 -3.12 18.65 23.61
C GLY A 91 -2.07 17.79 22.91
N VAL A 92 -1.11 17.28 23.67
CA VAL A 92 -0.09 16.35 23.18
C VAL A 92 -0.72 15.06 22.67
N ILE A 93 -1.64 14.47 23.44
CA ILE A 93 -2.33 13.23 23.06
C ILE A 93 -3.10 13.43 21.75
N TYR A 94 -3.84 14.54 21.61
CA TYR A 94 -4.60 14.82 20.39
C TYR A 94 -3.69 14.89 19.16
N SER A 95 -2.58 15.62 19.25
CA SER A 95 -1.62 15.76 18.15
C SER A 95 -0.97 14.43 17.76
N VAL A 96 -0.65 13.57 18.74
CA VAL A 96 -0.12 12.22 18.51
C VAL A 96 -1.14 11.35 17.79
N VAL A 97 -2.38 11.30 18.29
CA VAL A 97 -3.45 10.47 17.71
C VAL A 97 -3.75 10.91 16.27
N PHE A 98 -3.84 12.22 16.04
CA PHE A 98 -4.08 12.78 14.71
C PHE A 98 -2.97 12.42 13.73
N ALA A 99 -1.70 12.60 14.12
CA ALA A 99 -0.55 12.23 13.29
C ALA A 99 -0.51 10.72 12.97
N CYS A 100 -0.77 9.87 13.96
CA CYS A 100 -0.84 8.43 13.77
C CYS A 100 -1.96 8.03 12.80
N ALA A 101 -3.15 8.63 12.90
CA ALA A 101 -4.27 8.33 12.02
C ALA A 101 -3.92 8.63 10.55
N TRP A 102 -3.30 9.79 10.28
CA TRP A 102 -2.87 10.15 8.93
C TRP A 102 -1.75 9.25 8.40
N PHE A 103 -0.77 8.94 9.24
CA PHE A 103 0.31 8.02 8.88
C PHE A 103 -0.26 6.64 8.49
N ILE A 104 -1.16 6.09 9.29
CA ILE A 104 -1.82 4.80 9.01
C ILE A 104 -2.59 4.85 7.69
N PHE A 105 -3.30 5.95 7.42
CA PHE A 105 -4.01 6.14 6.16
C PHE A 105 -3.06 6.04 4.95
N PHE A 106 -2.00 6.85 4.90
CA PHE A 106 -1.08 6.85 3.76
C PHE A 106 -0.27 5.54 3.66
N ALA A 107 0.08 4.93 4.79
CA ALA A 107 0.74 3.62 4.82
C ALA A 107 -0.17 2.53 4.26
N GLY A 108 -1.45 2.51 4.64
CA GLY A 108 -2.43 1.57 4.08
C GLY A 108 -2.58 1.72 2.57
N ARG A 109 -2.66 2.96 2.08
CA ARG A 109 -2.72 3.25 0.63
C ARG A 109 -1.51 2.75 -0.14
N GLU A 110 -0.32 2.83 0.46
CA GLU A 110 0.91 2.30 -0.15
C GLU A 110 0.93 0.77 -0.14
N VAL A 111 0.45 0.13 0.93
CA VAL A 111 0.29 -1.33 0.99
C VAL A 111 -0.68 -1.82 -0.10
N ASP A 112 -1.84 -1.18 -0.25
CA ASP A 112 -2.82 -1.52 -1.28
C ASP A 112 -2.23 -1.38 -2.69
N ARG A 113 -1.47 -0.31 -2.93
CA ARG A 113 -0.80 -0.10 -4.22
C ARG A 113 0.19 -1.22 -4.54
N ARG A 114 1.01 -1.63 -3.56
CA ARG A 114 1.98 -2.71 -3.73
C ARG A 114 1.29 -4.05 -3.99
N ARG A 115 0.20 -4.34 -3.28
CA ARG A 115 -0.61 -5.54 -3.51
C ARG A 115 -1.21 -5.56 -4.91
N ALA A 116 -1.79 -4.45 -5.36
CA ALA A 116 -2.33 -4.35 -6.71
C ALA A 116 -1.24 -4.58 -7.77
N SER A 117 -0.06 -3.94 -7.62
CA SER A 117 1.06 -4.14 -8.54
C SER A 117 1.60 -5.57 -8.54
N GLN A 118 1.65 -6.23 -7.38
CA GLN A 118 2.04 -7.64 -7.29
C GLN A 118 1.02 -8.54 -7.98
N ALA A 119 -0.28 -8.32 -7.74
CA ALA A 119 -1.33 -9.07 -8.39
C ALA A 119 -1.30 -8.89 -9.93
N GLU A 120 -1.02 -7.68 -10.42
CA GLU A 120 -0.86 -7.43 -11.87
C GLU A 120 0.35 -8.19 -12.45
N MET A 121 1.46 -8.26 -11.73
CA MET A 121 2.63 -9.03 -12.15
C MET A 121 2.36 -10.53 -12.14
N GLU A 122 1.76 -11.04 -11.06
CA GLU A 122 1.39 -12.46 -10.95
C GLU A 122 0.39 -12.85 -12.05
N ALA A 123 -0.61 -12.02 -12.33
CA ALA A 123 -1.54 -12.23 -13.44
C ALA A 123 -0.84 -12.20 -14.81
N ALA A 124 0.16 -11.33 -15.00
CA ALA A 124 0.94 -11.27 -16.23
C ALA A 124 1.85 -12.50 -16.41
N GLU A 125 2.44 -13.00 -15.32
CA GLU A 125 3.23 -14.23 -15.31
C GLU A 125 2.34 -15.45 -15.63
N LEU A 126 1.18 -15.55 -14.99
CA LEU A 126 0.21 -16.62 -15.27
C LEU A 126 -0.25 -16.62 -16.73
N ARG A 127 -0.48 -15.45 -17.33
CA ARG A 127 -0.84 -15.34 -18.75
C ARG A 127 0.30 -15.71 -19.71
N ARG A 128 1.57 -15.60 -19.31
CA ARG A 128 2.70 -16.01 -20.16
C ARG A 128 2.87 -17.51 -20.23
N GLU A 129 2.58 -18.21 -19.13
CA GLU A 129 2.77 -19.66 -19.03
C GLU A 129 1.52 -20.45 -19.40
N TYR A 130 0.33 -19.83 -19.35
CA TYR A 130 -0.91 -20.48 -19.76
C TYR A 130 -1.09 -20.46 -21.28
N THR A 131 -0.99 -21.63 -21.91
CA THR A 131 -1.18 -21.85 -23.35
C THR A 131 -2.65 -22.04 -23.75
N GLY A 132 -3.58 -22.04 -22.80
CA GLY A 132 -4.99 -22.38 -23.02
C GLY A 132 -5.32 -23.86 -22.85
N LEU A 133 -4.31 -24.72 -22.67
CA LEU A 133 -4.51 -26.17 -22.52
C LEU A 133 -4.29 -26.61 -21.06
N LEU A 134 -5.21 -27.42 -20.55
CA LEU A 134 -5.14 -27.99 -19.20
C LEU A 134 -3.87 -28.85 -18.99
N GLN A 135 -3.34 -29.39 -20.09
CA GLN A 135 -2.14 -30.22 -20.12
C GLN A 135 -0.87 -29.44 -19.75
N ASP A 136 -0.83 -28.13 -19.97
CA ASP A 136 0.35 -27.31 -19.68
C ASP A 136 0.36 -26.75 -18.25
N ALA A 137 -0.67 -27.05 -17.46
CA ALA A 137 -0.73 -26.66 -16.05
C ALA A 137 0.44 -27.29 -15.27
N THR A 138 1.20 -26.44 -14.56
CA THR A 138 2.26 -26.88 -13.65
C THR A 138 1.71 -27.03 -12.24
N SER A 139 2.21 -28.02 -11.49
CA SER A 139 1.92 -28.21 -10.07
C SER A 139 3.23 -28.37 -9.31
N SER A 140 3.30 -27.83 -8.11
CA SER A 140 4.44 -28.07 -7.20
C SER A 140 4.59 -29.55 -6.83
N VAL A 141 3.50 -30.33 -6.97
CA VAL A 141 3.48 -31.78 -6.74
C VAL A 141 3.02 -32.46 -8.02
N ALA A 142 3.94 -33.13 -8.72
CA ALA A 142 3.65 -33.77 -10.00
C ALA A 142 2.53 -34.82 -9.90
N GLN A 143 2.48 -35.57 -8.80
CA GLN A 143 1.46 -36.59 -8.56
C GLN A 143 0.04 -36.00 -8.45
N ASP A 144 -0.10 -34.82 -7.84
CA ASP A 144 -1.40 -34.15 -7.73
C ASP A 144 -1.89 -33.70 -9.11
N ARG A 145 -0.98 -33.21 -9.96
CA ARG A 145 -1.31 -32.84 -11.35
C ARG A 145 -1.85 -34.05 -12.11
N GLU A 146 -1.13 -35.18 -12.08
CA GLU A 146 -1.56 -36.39 -12.78
C GLU A 146 -2.92 -36.90 -12.27
N THR A 147 -3.12 -36.89 -10.96
CA THR A 147 -4.37 -37.33 -10.33
C THR A 147 -5.54 -36.42 -10.72
N ILE A 148 -5.34 -35.10 -10.71
CA ILE A 148 -6.37 -34.12 -11.08
C ILE A 148 -6.69 -34.23 -12.58
N LEU A 149 -5.68 -34.30 -13.45
CA LEU A 149 -5.87 -34.46 -14.89
C LEU A 149 -6.63 -35.75 -15.21
N ALA A 150 -6.23 -36.88 -14.62
CA ALA A 150 -6.90 -38.16 -14.81
C ALA A 150 -8.38 -38.09 -14.36
N MET A 151 -8.68 -37.41 -13.25
CA MET A 151 -10.04 -37.23 -12.76
C MET A 151 -10.91 -36.38 -13.69
N ILE A 152 -10.35 -35.29 -14.22
CA ILE A 152 -11.04 -34.40 -15.18
C ILE A 152 -11.32 -35.16 -16.48
N MET A 153 -10.32 -35.88 -16.99
CA MET A 153 -10.42 -36.70 -18.20
C MET A 153 -11.45 -37.82 -18.04
N ALA A 154 -11.42 -38.57 -16.93
CA ALA A 154 -12.35 -39.66 -16.67
C ALA A 154 -13.82 -39.19 -16.60
N ARG A 155 -14.05 -37.91 -16.28
CA ARG A 155 -15.38 -37.30 -16.24
C ARG A 155 -15.75 -36.55 -17.52
N GLY A 156 -14.85 -36.47 -18.51
CA GLY A 156 -15.07 -35.71 -19.74
C GLY A 156 -15.23 -34.20 -19.52
N LEU A 157 -14.67 -33.65 -18.43
CA LEU A 157 -14.85 -32.25 -18.02
C LEU A 157 -13.78 -31.30 -18.56
N GLU A 158 -12.88 -31.75 -19.44
CA GLU A 158 -11.76 -30.93 -19.94
C GLU A 158 -12.21 -29.57 -20.46
N ARG A 159 -13.16 -29.55 -21.41
CA ARG A 159 -13.63 -28.30 -22.03
C ARG A 159 -14.30 -27.34 -21.05
N ASP A 160 -15.01 -27.87 -20.06
CA ASP A 160 -15.70 -27.05 -19.07
C ASP A 160 -14.71 -26.42 -18.10
N VAL A 161 -13.69 -27.18 -17.69
CA VAL A 161 -12.61 -26.67 -16.83
C VAL A 161 -11.75 -25.66 -17.58
N GLU A 162 -11.38 -25.93 -18.84
CA GLU A 162 -10.65 -24.95 -19.68
C GLU A 162 -11.44 -23.64 -19.84
N ARG A 163 -12.75 -23.73 -20.12
CA ARG A 163 -13.61 -22.55 -20.23
C ARG A 163 -13.72 -21.81 -18.90
N ALA A 164 -13.81 -22.52 -17.78
CA ALA A 164 -13.86 -21.91 -16.46
C ALA A 164 -12.55 -21.17 -16.14
N ILE A 165 -11.39 -21.78 -16.42
CA ILE A 165 -10.07 -21.14 -16.25
C ILE A 165 -9.96 -19.90 -17.12
N GLN A 166 -10.35 -19.98 -18.40
CA GLN A 166 -10.32 -18.82 -19.30
C GLN A 166 -11.20 -17.68 -18.77
N THR A 167 -12.40 -18.01 -18.27
CA THR A 167 -13.31 -17.02 -17.69
C THR A 167 -12.71 -16.35 -16.46
N LEU A 168 -12.01 -17.10 -15.61
CA LEU A 168 -11.32 -16.56 -14.43
C LEU A 168 -10.16 -15.63 -14.82
N ILE A 169 -9.36 -16.02 -15.81
CA ILE A 169 -8.26 -15.21 -16.35
C ILE A 169 -8.78 -13.91 -16.98
N ASP A 170 -9.85 -13.99 -17.75
CA ASP A 170 -10.49 -12.84 -18.40
C ASP A 170 -11.14 -11.89 -17.39
N ALA A 171 -11.68 -12.45 -16.30
CA ALA A 171 -12.21 -11.67 -15.17
C ALA A 171 -11.11 -11.05 -14.29
N GLY A 172 -9.84 -11.39 -14.52
CA GLY A 172 -8.72 -10.94 -13.68
C GLY A 172 -8.73 -11.56 -12.27
N MET A 173 -9.38 -12.71 -12.10
CA MET A 173 -9.38 -13.49 -10.86
C MET A 173 -8.36 -14.63 -10.99
N SER A 174 -7.08 -14.31 -10.79
CA SER A 174 -5.99 -15.29 -10.74
C SER A 174 -5.10 -15.04 -9.53
#